data_AF-A0A914SFX5-F1
#
_entry.id   AF-A0A914SFX5-F1
#
_cell.length_a   1.000
_cell.length_b   1.000
_cell.length_c   1.000
_cell.angle_alpha   90.00
_cell.angle_beta   90.00
_cell.angle_gamma   90.00
#
_symmetry.space_group_name_H-M   'P 1'
#
loop_
_entity.id
_entity.type
_entity.pdbx_description
1 polymer ?
#
loop_
_entity_poly.entity_id
_entity_poly.type
_entity_poly.pdbx_seq_one_letter_code
_entity_poly.pdbx_strand_id
1 'polypeptide(L)'
;MRPTFVVNFDMATVICQHSENPEDLHLHEISILCDGKNDCFNNPAMDDESFPYCEGKCNSTCNDRGACLYDGEKAQCYCNSGYHGPSCEITDKNECQDKRCH
;
A
#
# COMPACT_ATOMS: atom_id res chain seq x y z
N MET A 1 -17.47 -9.13 -14.62
CA MET A 1 -17.02 -7.77 -14.24
C MET A 1 -15.57 -7.88 -13.80
N ARG A 2 -14.73 -6.90 -14.13
CA ARG A 2 -13.35 -6.84 -13.62
C ARG A 2 -13.41 -6.23 -12.22
N PRO A 3 -12.79 -6.83 -11.18
CA PRO A 3 -12.70 -6.20 -9.87
C PRO A 3 -12.00 -4.84 -9.99
N THR A 4 -12.32 -3.91 -9.11
CA THR A 4 -11.62 -2.62 -9.06
C THR A 4 -10.50 -2.72 -8.04
N PHE A 5 -9.27 -2.48 -8.50
CA PHE A 5 -8.07 -2.40 -7.67
C PHE A 5 -7.23 -1.22 -8.15
N VAL A 6 -7.00 -0.25 -7.27
CA VAL A 6 -6.26 0.97 -7.58
C VAL A 6 -5.24 1.23 -6.49
N VAL A 7 -3.99 1.47 -6.88
CA VAL A 7 -2.93 1.87 -5.96
C VAL A 7 -2.55 3.31 -6.28
N ASN A 8 -2.56 4.16 -5.26
CA ASN A 8 -2.09 5.53 -5.36
C ASN A 8 -0.86 5.70 -4.47
N PHE A 9 0.31 5.77 -5.09
CA PHE A 9 1.59 5.93 -4.40
C PHE A 9 1.78 7.33 -3.81
N ASP A 10 1.19 8.37 -4.41
CA ASP A 10 1.28 9.74 -3.90
C ASP A 10 0.49 9.90 -2.60
N MET A 11 -0.66 9.21 -2.51
CA MET A 11 -1.50 9.20 -1.32
C MET A 11 -1.15 8.08 -0.34
N ALA A 12 -0.26 7.15 -0.73
CA ALA A 12 0.01 5.92 0.00
C ALA A 12 -1.26 5.13 0.36
N THR A 13 -2.18 5.00 -0.61
CA THR A 13 -3.47 4.31 -0.42
C THR A 13 -3.73 3.24 -1.46
N VAL A 14 -4.44 2.20 -1.05
CA VAL A 14 -4.93 1.13 -1.91
C VAL A 14 -6.46 1.12 -1.83
N ILE A 15 -7.12 1.11 -2.98
CA ILE A 15 -8.57 0.95 -3.08
C ILE A 15 -8.83 -0.40 -3.70
N CYS A 16 -9.60 -1.24 -3.02
CA CYS A 16 -9.97 -2.54 -3.54
C CYS A 16 -11.37 -2.97 -3.12
N GLN A 17 -11.94 -3.88 -3.89
CA GLN A 17 -13.20 -4.54 -3.57
C GLN A 17 -13.01 -5.51 -2.40
N HIS A 18 -13.98 -5.63 -1.48
CA HIS A 18 -13.89 -6.47 -0.28
C HIS A 18 -14.83 -7.70 -0.31
N SER A 19 -15.86 -7.72 -1.16
CA SER A 19 -16.77 -8.88 -1.35
C SER A 19 -17.07 -9.15 -2.82
N GLU A 20 -17.99 -10.06 -3.16
CA GLU A 20 -18.44 -10.27 -4.55
C GLU A 20 -19.18 -9.07 -5.15
N ASN A 21 -19.66 -8.14 -4.30
CA ASN A 21 -20.36 -6.93 -4.73
C ASN A 21 -19.34 -5.88 -5.25
N PRO A 22 -19.42 -5.44 -6.52
CA PRO A 22 -18.49 -4.45 -7.09
C PRO A 22 -18.57 -3.06 -6.45
N GLU A 23 -19.64 -2.75 -5.71
CA GLU A 23 -19.81 -1.49 -4.98
C GLU A 23 -19.16 -1.51 -3.59
N ASP A 24 -18.80 -2.70 -3.09
CA ASP A 24 -18.16 -2.88 -1.78
C ASP A 24 -16.66 -2.57 -1.87
N LEU A 25 -16.34 -1.29 -2.07
CA LEU A 25 -14.99 -0.76 -2.22
C LEU A 25 -14.49 -0.17 -0.91
N HIS A 26 -13.32 -0.63 -0.48
CA HIS A 26 -12.66 -0.15 0.73
C HIS A 26 -11.36 0.59 0.38
N LEU A 27 -11.05 1.58 1.20
CA LEU A 27 -9.80 2.33 1.18
C LEU A 27 -8.89 1.79 2.29
N HIS A 28 -7.66 1.48 1.94
CA HIS A 28 -6.63 0.95 2.82
C HIS A 28 -5.35 1.77 2.69
N GLU A 29 -4.50 1.70 3.71
CA GLU A 29 -3.12 2.21 3.62
C GLU A 29 -2.26 1.29 2.75
N ILE A 30 -1.18 1.82 2.19
CA ILE A 30 -0.29 1.06 1.30
C ILE A 30 0.34 -0.17 1.96
N SER A 31 0.47 -0.19 3.29
CA SER A 31 1.00 -1.33 4.05
C SER A 31 0.23 -2.64 3.91
N ILE A 32 -0.98 -2.65 3.33
CA ILE A 32 -1.67 -3.91 3.02
C ILE A 32 -1.02 -4.67 1.84
N LEU A 33 -0.13 -4.02 1.08
CA LEU A 33 0.58 -4.68 0.00
C LEU A 33 1.74 -5.51 0.57
N CYS A 34 1.87 -6.75 0.06
CA CYS A 34 2.94 -7.68 0.40
C CYS A 34 3.05 -8.03 1.91
N ASP A 35 2.01 -7.82 2.71
CA ASP A 35 1.99 -8.12 4.15
C ASP A 35 1.63 -9.59 4.45
N GLY A 36 1.32 -10.36 3.41
CA GLY A 36 0.95 -11.77 3.48
C GLY A 36 -0.50 -12.02 3.91
N LYS A 37 -1.32 -10.97 4.06
CA LYS A 37 -2.76 -11.09 4.34
C LYS A 37 -3.56 -10.87 3.06
N ASN A 38 -4.81 -11.35 3.11
CA ASN A 38 -5.76 -11.16 2.03
C ASN A 38 -6.80 -10.12 2.47
N ASP A 39 -6.47 -8.85 2.28
CA ASP A 39 -7.34 -7.73 2.66
C ASP A 39 -8.41 -7.40 1.61
N CYS A 40 -8.19 -7.82 0.36
CA CYS A 40 -9.07 -7.55 -0.77
C CYS A 40 -9.77 -8.82 -1.25
N PHE A 41 -10.93 -8.66 -1.88
CA PHE A 41 -11.62 -9.75 -2.56
C PHE A 41 -10.77 -10.30 -3.69
N ASN A 42 -10.37 -11.57 -3.55
CA ASN A 42 -9.59 -12.27 -4.55
C ASN A 42 -10.54 -12.88 -5.60
N ASN A 43 -10.44 -12.42 -6.85
CA ASN A 43 -11.23 -12.94 -7.96
C ASN A 43 -10.30 -13.57 -9.01
N PRO A 44 -10.58 -14.78 -9.52
CA PRO A 44 -9.80 -15.41 -10.60
C PRO A 44 -9.70 -14.64 -11.93
N ALA A 45 -10.41 -13.51 -12.09
CA ALA A 45 -10.15 -12.56 -13.20
C ALA A 45 -8.96 -11.62 -12.94
N MET A 46 -8.34 -11.71 -11.76
CA MET A 46 -7.13 -11.02 -11.30
C MET A 46 -5.97 -12.02 -11.12
N ASP A 47 -5.85 -12.96 -12.06
CA ASP A 47 -4.72 -13.91 -12.12
C ASP A 47 -4.15 -13.77 -13.54
N ASP A 48 -3.06 -13.02 -13.71
CA ASP A 48 -1.75 -13.64 -13.93
C ASP A 48 -0.55 -12.77 -13.48
N GLU A 49 -0.78 -11.67 -12.75
CA GLU A 49 0.29 -10.79 -12.24
C GLU A 49 -0.12 -10.27 -10.85
N SER A 50 -0.08 -11.17 -9.87
CA SER A 50 -0.32 -10.89 -8.46
C SER A 50 0.73 -9.90 -7.94
N PHE A 51 0.45 -8.60 -8.09
CA PHE A 51 1.31 -7.46 -7.73
C PHE A 51 2.82 -7.78 -7.88
N PRO A 52 3.40 -7.70 -9.10
CA PRO A 52 4.74 -8.20 -9.41
C PRO A 52 5.87 -7.60 -8.56
N TYR A 53 5.56 -6.55 -7.81
CA TYR A 53 6.48 -5.89 -6.92
C TYR A 53 6.70 -6.64 -5.58
N CYS A 54 5.90 -7.65 -5.23
CA CYS A 54 6.09 -8.46 -4.02
C CYS A 54 7.12 -9.60 -4.24
N GLU A 55 8.33 -9.29 -4.70
CA GLU A 55 9.27 -10.31 -5.20
C GLU A 55 10.10 -11.04 -4.11
N GLY A 56 9.74 -10.97 -2.83
CA GLY A 56 10.51 -11.60 -1.74
C GLY A 56 11.96 -11.09 -1.58
N LYS A 57 12.36 -10.08 -2.38
CA LYS A 57 13.66 -9.39 -2.33
C LYS A 57 13.74 -8.34 -1.22
N CYS A 58 12.69 -8.23 -0.43
CA CYS A 58 12.57 -7.31 0.68
C CYS A 58 12.93 -8.01 2.00
N ASN A 59 14.04 -7.58 2.62
CA ASN A 59 14.42 -8.01 3.97
C ASN A 59 13.82 -7.13 5.09
N SER A 60 13.03 -6.12 4.74
CA SER A 60 12.45 -5.14 5.65
C SER A 60 10.92 -5.24 5.62
N THR A 61 10.28 -5.16 6.78
CA THR A 61 8.82 -5.00 6.90
C THR A 61 8.39 -3.53 6.85
N CYS A 62 9.32 -2.62 6.55
CA CYS A 62 9.09 -1.17 6.57
C CYS A 62 8.47 -0.71 7.91
N ASN A 63 8.95 -1.29 9.02
CA ASN A 63 8.45 -1.09 10.38
C ASN A 63 6.93 -1.32 10.54
N ASP A 64 6.34 -2.16 9.69
CA ASP A 64 4.89 -2.41 9.61
C ASP A 64 4.07 -1.13 9.35
N ARG A 65 4.72 -0.11 8.78
CA ARG A 65 4.20 1.23 8.46
C ARG A 65 4.34 1.55 6.98
N GLY A 66 4.46 0.53 6.15
CA GLY A 66 4.60 0.66 4.72
C GLY A 66 4.66 -0.71 4.04
N ALA A 67 4.65 -0.70 2.72
CA ALA A 67 4.85 -1.88 1.91
C ALA A 67 6.24 -1.87 1.28
N CYS A 68 6.90 -3.02 1.29
CA CYS A 68 8.16 -3.17 0.58
C CYS A 68 7.88 -3.70 -0.82
N LEU A 69 8.21 -2.89 -1.82
CA LEU A 69 7.95 -3.16 -3.23
C LEU A 69 9.27 -3.19 -4.00
N TYR A 70 9.39 -4.13 -4.93
CA TYR A 70 10.55 -4.31 -5.79
C TYR A 70 10.23 -3.90 -7.22
N ASP A 71 10.76 -2.78 -7.69
CA ASP A 71 10.44 -2.19 -9.01
C ASP A 71 11.14 -2.87 -10.21
N GLY A 72 11.89 -3.95 -9.98
CA GLY A 72 12.74 -4.61 -10.98
C GLY A 72 14.22 -4.23 -10.87
N GLU A 73 14.54 -3.09 -10.24
CA GLU A 73 15.92 -2.65 -10.00
C GLU A 73 16.27 -2.74 -8.51
N LYS A 74 15.41 -2.20 -7.64
CA LYS A 74 15.65 -2.13 -6.19
C LYS A 74 14.37 -2.39 -5.38
N ALA A 75 14.58 -2.99 -4.21
CA ALA A 75 13.56 -3.07 -3.18
C ALA A 75 13.53 -1.75 -2.41
N GLN A 76 12.34 -1.16 -2.27
CA GLN A 76 12.16 0.07 -1.50
C GLN A 76 10.85 0.05 -0.71
N CYS A 77 10.88 0.73 0.44
CA CYS A 77 9.71 0.91 1.28
C CYS A 77 8.86 2.09 0.77
N TYR A 78 7.57 1.83 0.58
CA TYR A 78 6.55 2.84 0.38
C TYR A 78 5.77 2.98 1.68
N CYS A 79 5.95 4.11 2.34
CA CYS A 79 5.43 4.34 3.67
C CYS A 79 3.97 4.78 3.66
N ASN A 80 3.23 4.41 4.70
CA ASN A 80 1.91 4.93 4.98
C ASN A 80 1.97 6.45 5.17
N SER A 81 0.84 7.12 4.94
CA SER A 81 0.73 8.55 5.14
C SER A 81 1.17 8.95 6.56
N GLY A 82 2.11 9.89 6.66
CA GLY A 82 2.66 10.37 7.92
C GLY A 82 3.92 9.64 8.39
N TYR A 83 4.50 8.75 7.58
CA TYR A 83 5.79 8.12 7.83
C TYR A 83 6.73 8.29 6.65
N HIS A 84 8.03 8.37 6.94
CA HIS A 84 9.07 8.45 5.92
C HIS A 84 10.39 7.81 6.40
N GLY A 85 11.40 7.83 5.53
CA GLY A 85 12.70 7.20 5.75
C GLY A 85 12.83 5.87 4.99
N PRO A 86 14.04 5.29 4.91
CA PRO A 86 14.28 4.06 4.14
C PRO A 86 13.49 2.85 4.62
N SER A 87 13.05 2.86 5.88
CA SER A 87 12.25 1.80 6.49
C SER A 87 10.96 2.32 7.14
N CYS A 88 10.51 3.53 6.80
CA CYS A 88 9.33 4.16 7.41
C CYS A 88 9.48 4.37 8.94
N GLU A 89 10.71 4.59 9.40
CA GLU A 89 11.04 4.74 10.82
C GLU A 89 10.76 6.15 11.37
N ILE A 90 10.67 7.14 10.49
CA ILE A 90 10.51 8.55 10.86
C ILE A 90 9.04 8.92 10.75
N THR A 91 8.48 9.52 11.80
CA THR A 91 7.09 10.02 11.79
C THR A 91 7.10 11.48 11.35
N ASP A 92 6.28 11.79 10.34
CA ASP A 92 6.09 13.15 9.90
C ASP A 92 5.40 13.95 10.99
N LYS A 93 6.04 15.03 11.40
CA LYS A 93 5.39 16.03 12.24
C LYS A 93 4.48 16.83 11.34
N ASN A 94 3.17 16.76 11.61
CA ASN A 94 2.20 17.58 10.89
C ASN A 94 2.39 19.06 11.27
N GLU A 95 3.26 19.74 10.53
CA GLU A 95 3.55 21.16 10.75
C GLU A 95 2.31 22.03 10.59
N CYS A 96 1.28 21.57 9.88
CA CYS A 96 0.01 22.28 9.72
C CYS A 96 -0.86 22.26 10.99
N GLN A 97 -0.59 21.36 11.96
CA GLN A 97 -1.25 21.41 13.26
C GLN A 97 -0.76 22.60 14.08
N ASP A 98 0.56 22.83 14.08
CA ASP A 98 1.20 23.94 14.80
C ASP A 98 1.11 25.27 14.02
N LYS A 99 1.21 25.21 12.68
CA LYS A 99 1.18 26.36 11.78
C LYS A 99 0.01 26.27 10.82
N ARG A 100 -1.20 26.40 11.36
CA ARG A 100 -2.40 26.52 10.52
C ARG A 100 -2.27 27.75 9.63
N CYS A 101 -2.44 27.58 8.32
CA CYS A 101 -2.58 28.70 7.40
C CYS A 101 -3.80 29.52 7.84
N HIS A 102 -3.57 30.79 8.16
CA HIS A 102 -4.61 31.77 8.49
C HIS A 102 -5.24 32.37 7.23
#